data_AF-A0A849IR28-F1
#
_entry.id   AF-A0A849IR28-F1
#
_cell.length_a   1.000
_cell.length_b   1.000
_cell.length_c   1.000
_cell.angle_alpha   90.00
_cell.angle_beta   90.00
_cell.angle_gamma   90.00
#
_symmetry.space_group_name_H-M   'P 1'
#
loop_
_entity.id
_entity.type
_entity.pdbx_description
1 polymer ?
#
loop_
_entity_poly.entity_id
_entity_poly.type
_entity_poly.pdbx_seq_one_letter_code
_entity_poly.pdbx_strand_id
1 'polypeptide(L)'
;MADSASAGRRLPPVAELAVGSLCLIVVGGIYLAAHIPGPVSLTPAIVLWALAAALLLVNAALLRRLSGFAWGRFRQVGGWALLAYAISAGMLEYVFVIDRVPAKELVWLSLMLVVYAVDIPLILAFSVARYQASD
;
A
#
# COMPACT_ATOMS: atom_id res chain seq x y z
N MET A 1 -29.85 -7.84 -30.45
CA MET A 1 -28.49 -8.11 -30.95
C MET A 1 -27.60 -6.93 -30.53
N ALA A 2 -27.31 -6.82 -29.23
CA ALA A 2 -26.62 -5.69 -28.60
C ALA A 2 -25.46 -6.19 -27.71
N ASP A 3 -24.66 -7.11 -28.25
CA ASP A 3 -23.55 -7.79 -27.57
C ASP A 3 -22.17 -7.35 -28.08
N SER A 4 -21.95 -6.05 -28.37
CA SER A 4 -20.72 -5.63 -29.08
C SER A 4 -19.99 -4.38 -28.57
N ALA A 5 -20.11 -3.97 -27.30
CA ALA A 5 -19.37 -2.79 -26.84
C ALA A 5 -18.82 -2.79 -25.40
N SER A 6 -18.82 -3.91 -24.67
CA SER A 6 -17.97 -4.06 -23.48
C SER A 6 -16.58 -4.57 -23.87
N ALA A 7 -15.98 -3.99 -24.92
CA ALA A 7 -14.56 -4.16 -25.20
C ALA A 7 -13.81 -3.69 -23.95
N GLY A 8 -13.43 -4.66 -23.12
CA GLY A 8 -13.00 -4.43 -21.74
C GLY A 8 -11.91 -3.37 -21.71
N ARG A 9 -12.23 -2.20 -21.15
CA ARG A 9 -11.25 -1.17 -20.87
C ARG A 9 -10.28 -1.78 -19.86
N ARG A 10 -9.18 -2.35 -20.35
CA ARG A 10 -8.09 -2.91 -19.55
C ARG A 10 -7.44 -1.74 -18.82
N LEU A 11 -7.97 -1.45 -17.63
CA LEU A 11 -7.32 -0.53 -16.71
C LEU A 11 -5.95 -1.12 -16.32
N PRO A 12 -4.93 -0.27 -16.08
CA PRO A 12 -3.64 -0.74 -15.59
C PRO A 12 -3.82 -1.57 -14.31
N PRO A 13 -2.94 -2.54 -14.03
CA PRO A 13 -3.07 -3.51 -12.94
C PRO A 13 -2.78 -2.89 -11.56
N VAL A 14 -3.47 -1.79 -11.24
CA VAL A 14 -3.22 -0.97 -10.04
C VAL A 14 -3.48 -1.76 -8.76
N ALA A 15 -4.59 -2.49 -8.73
CA ALA A 15 -4.93 -3.31 -7.56
C ALA A 15 -3.92 -4.46 -7.37
N GLU A 16 -3.50 -5.12 -8.44
CA GLU A 16 -2.56 -6.24 -8.39
C GLU A 16 -1.18 -5.80 -7.89
N LEU A 17 -0.68 -4.66 -8.37
CA LEU A 17 0.60 -4.09 -7.93
C LEU A 17 0.55 -3.66 -6.45
N ALA A 18 -0.53 -3.03 -6.02
CA ALA A 18 -0.70 -2.64 -4.61
C ALA A 18 -0.82 -3.86 -3.68
N VAL A 19 -1.55 -4.91 -4.10
CA VAL A 19 -1.62 -6.16 -3.34
C VAL A 19 -0.24 -6.84 -3.28
N GLY A 20 0.50 -6.84 -4.39
CA GLY A 20 1.88 -7.35 -4.41
C GLY A 20 2.80 -6.59 -3.45
N SER A 21 2.73 -5.26 -3.44
CA SER A 21 3.43 -4.40 -2.48
C SER A 21 3.06 -4.72 -1.04
N LEU A 22 1.76 -4.84 -0.76
CA LEU A 22 1.23 -5.20 0.55
C LEU A 22 1.75 -6.58 1.02
N CYS A 23 1.76 -7.59 0.15
CA CYS A 23 2.31 -8.90 0.48
C CYS A 23 3.79 -8.82 0.84
N LEU A 24 4.59 -8.06 0.10
CA LEU A 24 6.02 -7.90 0.37
C LEU A 24 6.28 -7.25 1.74
N ILE A 25 5.56 -6.19 2.09
CA ILE A 25 5.74 -5.53 3.39
C ILE A 25 5.22 -6.38 4.55
N VAL A 26 4.13 -7.13 4.36
CA VAL A 26 3.60 -8.04 5.40
C VAL A 26 4.61 -9.15 5.67
N VAL A 27 5.17 -9.77 4.63
CA VAL A 27 6.23 -10.78 4.78
C VAL A 27 7.48 -10.18 5.43
N GLY A 28 7.91 -8.99 5.02
CA GLY A 28 9.07 -8.31 5.60
C GLY A 28 8.88 -7.93 7.07
N GLY A 29 7.70 -7.43 7.42
CA GLY A 29 7.33 -7.06 8.78
C GLY A 29 7.24 -8.27 9.69
N ILE A 30 6.60 -9.36 9.24
CA ILE A 30 6.55 -10.64 9.98
C ILE A 30 7.95 -11.20 10.17
N TYR A 31 8.79 -11.18 9.12
CA TYR A 31 10.18 -11.65 9.22
C TYR A 31 10.95 -10.89 10.31
N LEU A 32 10.88 -9.54 10.32
CA LEU A 32 11.52 -8.73 11.36
C LEU A 32 10.94 -9.04 12.75
N ALA A 33 9.62 -8.99 12.89
CA ALA A 33 8.93 -9.19 14.16
C ALA A 33 9.22 -10.58 14.77
N ALA A 34 9.28 -11.63 13.95
CA ALA A 34 9.51 -13.00 14.40
C ALA A 34 10.92 -13.24 14.95
N HIS A 35 11.88 -12.36 14.66
CA HIS A 35 13.28 -12.52 15.09
C HIS A 35 13.66 -11.60 16.26
N ILE A 36 12.76 -10.72 16.73
CA ILE A 36 13.00 -9.85 17.88
C ILE A 36 12.92 -10.67 19.19
N PRO A 37 13.83 -10.45 20.17
CA PRO A 37 14.94 -9.48 20.21
C PRO A 37 16.29 -10.03 19.72
N GLY A 38 16.30 -11.20 19.07
CA GLY A 38 17.51 -11.86 18.59
C GLY A 38 18.22 -11.12 17.43
N PRO A 39 19.44 -11.56 17.07
CA PRO A 39 20.16 -10.99 15.93
C PRO A 39 19.40 -11.28 14.63
N VAL A 40 18.83 -10.24 14.03
CA VAL A 40 18.15 -10.33 12.73
C VAL A 40 19.02 -9.76 11.61
N SER A 41 19.06 -10.46 10.48
CA SER A 41 19.63 -9.89 9.25
C SER A 41 18.65 -8.88 8.69
N LEU A 42 19.06 -7.63 8.51
CA LEU A 42 18.18 -6.60 7.93
C LEU A 42 18.04 -6.73 6.41
N THR A 43 18.91 -7.50 5.75
CA THR A 43 18.95 -7.61 4.29
C THR A 43 17.61 -8.02 3.68
N PRO A 44 16.89 -9.06 4.17
CA PRO A 44 15.60 -9.44 3.60
C PRO A 44 14.56 -8.33 3.76
N ALA A 45 14.52 -7.68 4.92
CA ALA A 45 13.57 -6.59 5.18
C ALA A 45 13.80 -5.39 4.25
N ILE A 46 15.07 -5.01 4.04
CA ILE A 46 15.45 -3.92 3.14
C ILE A 46 15.05 -4.23 1.70
N VAL A 47 15.35 -5.45 1.22
CA VAL A 47 15.03 -5.86 -0.14
C VAL A 47 13.51 -5.90 -0.35
N LEU A 48 12.77 -6.51 0.58
CA LEU A 48 11.32 -6.59 0.50
C LEU A 48 10.67 -5.20 0.52
N TRP A 49 11.14 -4.31 1.42
CA TRP A 49 10.68 -2.93 1.45
C TRP A 49 11.00 -2.18 0.16
N ALA A 50 12.22 -2.31 -0.38
CA ALA A 50 12.62 -1.63 -1.60
C ALA A 50 11.77 -2.08 -2.80
N LEU A 51 11.50 -3.37 -2.91
CA LEU A 51 10.61 -3.92 -3.94
C LEU A 51 9.18 -3.42 -3.78
N ALA A 52 8.64 -3.42 -2.56
CA ALA A 52 7.31 -2.88 -2.28
C ALA A 52 7.21 -1.39 -2.62
N ALA A 53 8.18 -0.59 -2.19
CA ALA A 53 8.24 0.83 -2.51
C ALA A 53 8.33 1.07 -4.03
N ALA A 54 9.09 0.27 -4.75
CA ALA A 54 9.14 0.33 -6.21
C ALA A 54 7.79 0.03 -6.85
N LEU A 55 7.08 -1.02 -6.38
CA LEU A 55 5.73 -1.34 -6.85
C LEU A 55 4.75 -0.20 -6.57
N LEU A 56 4.76 0.38 -5.37
CA LEU A 56 3.92 1.52 -5.01
C LEU A 56 4.21 2.75 -5.90
N LEU A 57 5.48 3.05 -6.18
CA LEU A 57 5.87 4.16 -7.07
C LEU A 57 5.44 3.93 -8.51
N VAL A 58 5.61 2.71 -9.04
CA VAL A 58 5.09 2.32 -10.36
C VAL A 58 3.58 2.49 -10.39
N ASN A 59 2.90 2.08 -9.32
CA ASN A 59 1.46 2.18 -9.22
C ASN A 59 0.96 3.63 -9.25
N ALA A 60 1.61 4.50 -8.47
CA ALA A 60 1.35 5.94 -8.49
C ALA A 60 1.61 6.55 -9.88
N ALA A 61 2.67 6.12 -10.57
CA ALA A 61 2.97 6.58 -11.93
C ALA A 61 1.91 6.14 -12.95
N LEU A 62 1.41 4.90 -12.85
CA LEU A 62 0.33 4.39 -13.71
C LEU A 62 -0.98 5.12 -13.44
N LEU A 63 -1.33 5.33 -12.17
CA LEU A 63 -2.54 6.04 -11.78
C LEU A 63 -2.56 7.48 -12.30
N ARG A 64 -1.42 8.19 -12.22
CA ARG A 64 -1.28 9.56 -12.76
C ARG A 64 -1.47 9.66 -14.27
N ARG A 65 -1.30 8.56 -15.02
CA ARG A 65 -1.47 8.52 -16.48
C ARG A 65 -2.93 8.30 -16.90
N LEU A 66 -3.84 8.03 -15.98
CA LEU A 66 -5.27 7.84 -16.28
C LEU A 66 -5.98 9.19 -16.47
N SER A 67 -6.13 9.60 -17.73
CA SER A 67 -6.99 10.72 -18.13
C SER A 67 -8.45 10.28 -18.19
N GLY A 68 -9.36 10.99 -17.53
CA GLY A 68 -10.79 10.61 -17.42
C GLY A 68 -11.12 9.68 -16.27
N PHE A 69 -10.37 9.76 -15.16
CA PHE A 69 -10.64 9.03 -13.93
C PHE A 69 -11.45 9.89 -12.95
N ALA A 70 -12.31 9.28 -12.14
CA ALA A 70 -13.13 9.97 -11.13
C ALA A 70 -12.28 10.44 -9.92
N TRP A 71 -11.39 11.40 -10.16
CA TRP A 71 -10.43 11.93 -9.20
C TRP A 71 -11.08 12.60 -7.98
N GLY A 72 -12.29 13.14 -8.12
CA GLY A 72 -13.07 13.64 -6.99
C GLY A 72 -13.38 12.52 -5.99
N ARG A 73 -13.99 11.44 -6.48
CA ARG A 73 -14.33 10.26 -5.67
C ARG A 73 -13.09 9.54 -5.14
N PHE A 74 -12.04 9.43 -5.96
CA PHE A 74 -10.77 8.83 -5.55
C PHE A 74 -10.17 9.58 -4.35
N ARG A 75 -10.08 10.92 -4.41
CA ARG A 75 -9.53 11.71 -3.30
C ARG A 75 -10.42 11.68 -2.05
N GLN A 76 -11.74 11.65 -2.23
CA GLN A 76 -12.67 11.58 -1.11
C GLN A 76 -12.52 10.25 -0.35
N VAL A 77 -12.60 9.12 -1.05
CA VAL A 77 -12.46 7.79 -0.44
C VAL A 77 -11.04 7.57 0.05
N GLY A 78 -10.05 7.92 -0.77
CA GLY A 78 -8.64 7.80 -0.45
C GLY A 78 -8.24 8.64 0.75
N GLY A 79 -8.77 9.86 0.90
CA GLY A 79 -8.49 10.71 2.05
C GLY A 79 -9.02 10.14 3.37
N TRP A 80 -10.29 9.68 3.38
CA TRP A 80 -10.87 9.06 4.58
C TRP A 80 -10.21 7.72 4.92
N ALA A 81 -9.91 6.90 3.91
CA ALA A 81 -9.16 5.67 4.11
C ALA A 81 -7.76 5.97 4.64
N LEU A 82 -7.04 6.94 4.06
CA LEU A 82 -5.70 7.33 4.51
C LEU A 82 -5.71 7.78 5.96
N LEU A 83 -6.70 8.57 6.38
CA LEU A 83 -6.84 8.96 7.78
C LEU A 83 -7.02 7.76 8.71
N ALA A 84 -7.93 6.83 8.37
CA ALA A 84 -8.18 5.64 9.18
C ALA A 84 -6.94 4.73 9.27
N TYR A 85 -6.24 4.55 8.14
CA TYR A 85 -5.04 3.71 8.08
C TYR A 85 -3.82 4.38 8.70
N ALA A 86 -3.72 5.70 8.68
CA ALA A 86 -2.71 6.44 9.43
C ALA A 86 -2.90 6.28 10.94
N ILE A 87 -4.14 6.34 11.43
CA ILE A 87 -4.46 6.06 12.84
C ILE A 87 -4.07 4.62 13.20
N SER A 88 -4.46 3.65 12.35
CA SER A 88 -4.14 2.24 12.56
C SER A 88 -2.63 1.97 12.56
N ALA A 89 -1.89 2.57 11.63
CA ALA A 89 -0.44 2.48 11.58
C ALA A 89 0.21 3.14 12.80
N GLY A 90 -0.31 4.29 13.26
CA GLY A 90 0.16 4.93 14.49
C GLY A 90 -0.06 4.08 15.73
N MET A 91 -1.18 3.34 15.81
CA MET A 91 -1.39 2.36 16.87
C MET A 91 -0.38 1.21 16.82
N LEU A 92 -0.07 0.69 15.63
CA LEU A 92 0.94 -0.37 15.46
C LEU A 92 2.35 0.13 15.82
N GLU A 93 2.69 1.35 15.39
CA GLU A 93 3.95 2.00 15.76
C GLU A 93 4.07 2.18 17.28
N TYR A 94 2.99 2.59 17.94
CA TYR A 94 2.96 2.72 19.41
C TYR A 94 3.24 1.39 20.12
N VAL A 95 2.75 0.27 19.58
CA VAL A 95 3.07 -1.07 20.10
C VAL A 95 4.57 -1.35 19.99
N PHE A 96 5.20 -1.04 18.85
CA PHE A 96 6.64 -1.25 18.69
C PHE A 96 7.48 -0.41 19.66
N VAL A 97 7.03 0.82 19.94
CA VAL A 97 7.69 1.71 20.91
C VAL A 97 7.61 1.15 22.33
N ILE A 98 6.42 0.69 22.76
CA ILE A 98 6.25 0.17 24.11
C ILE A 98 6.93 -1.19 24.31
N ASP A 99 6.99 -2.01 23.26
CA ASP A 99 7.70 -3.29 23.22
C ASP A 99 9.22 -3.14 23.15
N ARG A 100 9.73 -1.89 23.14
CA ARG A 100 11.17 -1.57 23.13
C ARG A 100 11.90 -2.24 21.96
N VAL A 101 11.26 -2.28 20.80
CA VAL A 101 11.88 -2.75 19.56
C VAL A 101 13.21 -2.01 19.34
N PRO A 102 14.33 -2.70 19.03
CA PRO A 102 15.60 -2.01 18.88
C PRO A 102 15.54 -1.03 17.69
N ALA A 103 16.24 0.10 17.82
CA ALA A 103 16.03 1.26 16.96
C ALA A 103 16.25 0.98 15.47
N LYS A 104 17.17 0.07 15.13
CA LYS A 104 17.47 -0.29 13.74
C LYS A 104 16.33 -1.09 13.10
N GLU A 105 15.70 -2.02 13.81
CA GLU A 105 14.52 -2.75 13.36
C GLU A 105 13.29 -1.84 13.32
N LEU A 106 13.14 -0.96 14.32
CA LEU A 106 12.03 -0.02 14.39
C LEU A 106 11.94 0.84 13.13
N VAL A 107 13.04 1.42 12.66
CA VAL A 107 13.06 2.23 11.42
C VAL A 107 12.47 1.47 10.23
N TRP A 108 12.85 0.21 10.05
CA TRP A 108 12.35 -0.59 8.92
C TRP A 108 10.88 -0.98 9.09
N LEU A 109 10.45 -1.30 10.31
CA LEU A 109 9.04 -1.55 10.61
C LEU A 109 8.19 -0.30 10.38
N SER A 110 8.65 0.89 10.79
CA SER A 110 7.95 2.16 10.55
C SER A 110 7.86 2.47 9.06
N LEU A 111 8.95 2.26 8.31
CA LEU A 111 8.95 2.44 6.84
C LEU A 111 7.98 1.49 6.14
N MET A 112 7.86 0.24 6.60
CA MET A 112 6.88 -0.72 6.10
C MET A 112 5.45 -0.31 6.48
N LEU A 113 5.23 0.22 7.69
CA LEU A 113 3.94 0.77 8.11
C LEU A 113 3.48 1.94 7.25
N VAL A 114 4.41 2.80 6.80
CA VAL A 114 4.09 3.89 5.87
C VAL A 114 3.58 3.32 4.54
N VAL A 115 4.25 2.31 3.97
CA VAL A 115 3.80 1.68 2.72
C VAL A 115 2.42 1.03 2.92
N TYR A 116 2.21 0.30 4.01
CA TYR A 116 0.91 -0.27 4.39
C TYR A 116 -0.19 0.79 4.45
N ALA A 117 0.09 1.90 5.14
CA ALA A 117 -0.86 2.99 5.34
C ALA A 117 -1.25 3.68 4.02
N VAL A 118 -0.46 3.52 2.95
CA VAL A 118 -0.73 4.08 1.62
C VAL A 118 -1.35 3.07 0.67
N ASP A 119 -0.87 1.82 0.67
CA ASP A 119 -1.35 0.77 -0.24
C ASP A 119 -2.83 0.47 -0.03
N ILE A 120 -3.30 0.39 1.22
CA ILE A 120 -4.69 0.06 1.47
C ILE A 120 -5.64 1.17 1.00
N PRO A 121 -5.44 2.46 1.36
CA PRO A 121 -6.22 3.55 0.78
C PRO A 121 -6.19 3.60 -0.74
N LEU A 122 -5.04 3.31 -1.36
CA LEU A 122 -4.90 3.25 -2.81
C LEU A 122 -5.81 2.17 -3.43
N ILE A 123 -5.80 0.96 -2.87
CA ILE A 123 -6.66 -0.15 -3.32
C ILE A 123 -8.14 0.21 -3.16
N LEU A 124 -8.53 0.75 -2.00
CA LEU A 124 -9.92 1.09 -1.70
C LEU A 124 -10.42 2.22 -2.62
N ALA A 125 -9.64 3.30 -2.73
CA ALA A 125 -9.99 4.44 -3.57
C ALA A 125 -10.06 4.07 -5.05
N PHE A 126 -9.11 3.27 -5.55
CA PHE A 126 -9.13 2.78 -6.92
C PHE A 126 -10.33 1.86 -7.18
N SER A 127 -10.64 0.97 -6.23
CA SER A 127 -11.77 0.03 -6.36
C SER A 127 -13.12 0.73 -6.45
N VAL A 128 -13.29 1.87 -5.78
CA VAL A 128 -14.51 2.68 -5.89
C VAL A 128 -14.48 3.52 -7.17
N ALA A 129 -13.38 4.22 -7.45
CA ALA A 129 -13.30 5.18 -8.54
C ALA A 129 -13.36 4.51 -9.93
N ARG A 130 -12.92 3.26 -10.08
CA ARG A 130 -12.97 2.54 -11.37
C ARG A 130 -14.38 2.27 -11.91
N TYR A 131 -15.41 2.39 -11.07
CA TYR A 131 -16.81 2.16 -11.45
C TYR A 131 -17.63 3.44 -11.62
N GLN A 132 -17.05 4.60 -11.33
CA GLN A 132 -17.76 5.88 -11.42
C GLN A 132 -17.61 6.49 -12.82
N ALA A 133 -18.60 7.28 -13.24
CA ALA A 133 -18.46 8.12 -14.42
C ALA A 133 -17.30 9.10 -14.19
N SER A 134 -16.53 9.37 -15.24
CA SER A 134 -15.45 10.36 -15.23
C SER A 134 -16.02 11.75 -14.94
N ASP A 135 -15.36 12.48 -14.02
CA ASP A 135 -15.68 13.88 -13.71
C ASP A 135 -15.46 14.81 -14.92
#